data_AF-A0A174TNQ9-F1
#
_entry.id   AF-A0A174TNQ9-F1
#
_cell.length_a   1.000
_cell.length_b   1.000
_cell.length_c   1.000
_cell.angle_alpha   90.00
_cell.angle_beta   90.00
_cell.angle_gamma   90.00
#
_symmetry.space_group_name_H-M   'P 1'
#
loop_
_entity.id
_entity.type
_entity.pdbx_description
1 polymer ?
#
loop_
_entity_poly.entity_id
_entity_poly.type
_entity_poly.pdbx_seq_one_letter_code
_entity_poly.pdbx_strand_id
1 'polypeptide(L)'
;MKQYLLDTNAFFEMLSFLAGKGVRKDEYDFEDIRRGKCYISKITELEILSVIGKYGRGEQEQWQKCSRQIDQDGNKCTHRYYQKGMKPWNKRVCMAMRKLAKEMIEGTSPILKLNVLDIDSEIINRAEGFMMHATKYKFGSQDAIIAATAIINSTEECPMWVVTSDKALKAAMKAEGMEFIVPGVSQVSQSNIQTYIESSNDVTSSPSTL
;
A
#
# COMPACT_ATOMS: atom_id res chain seq x y z
N MET A 1 -14.31 11.39 -7.18
CA MET A 1 -14.04 9.98 -6.79
C MET A 1 -12.58 9.90 -6.38
N LYS A 2 -12.26 9.31 -5.22
CA LYS A 2 -10.87 9.24 -4.74
C LYS A 2 -10.00 8.41 -5.69
N GLN A 3 -8.73 8.79 -5.80
CA GLN A 3 -7.73 8.10 -6.62
C GLN A 3 -6.66 7.50 -5.72
N TYR A 4 -6.37 6.21 -5.91
CA TYR A 4 -5.41 5.48 -5.08
C TYR A 4 -4.30 4.91 -5.95
N LEU A 5 -3.05 5.19 -5.59
CA LEU A 5 -1.89 4.51 -6.14
C LEU A 5 -1.48 3.39 -5.19
N LEU A 6 -1.71 2.14 -5.60
CA LEU A 6 -1.36 0.98 -4.80
C LEU A 6 0.12 0.66 -4.97
N ASP A 7 0.84 0.60 -3.85
CA ASP A 7 2.13 -0.06 -3.74
C ASP A 7 1.95 -1.59 -3.86
N THR A 8 3.02 -2.33 -4.16
CA THR A 8 3.04 -3.79 -4.26
C THR A 8 2.54 -4.46 -2.99
N ASN A 9 2.93 -3.96 -1.81
CA ASN A 9 2.43 -4.51 -0.54
C ASN A 9 0.90 -4.36 -0.43
N ALA A 10 0.37 -3.18 -0.71
CA ALA A 10 -1.05 -2.86 -0.65
C ALA A 10 -1.86 -3.67 -1.67
N PHE A 11 -1.30 -3.91 -2.86
CA PHE A 11 -1.92 -4.79 -3.85
C PHE A 11 -2.14 -6.21 -3.31
N PHE A 12 -1.12 -6.84 -2.72
CA PHE A 12 -1.25 -8.20 -2.18
C PHE A 12 -2.12 -8.26 -0.92
N GLU A 13 -2.16 -7.19 -0.14
CA GLU A 13 -3.08 -7.06 1.00
C GLU A 13 -4.53 -6.91 0.54
N MET A 14 -4.80 -6.11 -0.51
CA MET A 14 -6.11 -6.02 -1.16
C MET A 14 -6.55 -7.38 -1.70
N LEU A 15 -5.67 -8.15 -2.33
CA LEU A 15 -5.99 -9.52 -2.76
C LEU A 15 -6.34 -10.43 -1.58
N SER A 16 -5.65 -10.29 -0.46
CA SER A 16 -5.93 -11.06 0.75
C SER A 16 -7.30 -10.70 1.33
N PHE A 17 -7.63 -9.41 1.37
CA PHE A 17 -8.95 -8.91 1.75
C PHE A 17 -10.06 -9.47 0.86
N LEU A 18 -9.91 -9.37 -0.47
CA LEU A 18 -10.88 -9.87 -1.45
C LEU A 18 -11.08 -11.39 -1.37
N ALA A 19 -10.05 -12.13 -0.93
CA ALA A 19 -10.13 -13.56 -0.68
C ALA A 19 -10.75 -13.93 0.68
N GLY A 20 -11.22 -12.96 1.47
CA GLY A 20 -11.76 -13.17 2.81
C GLY A 20 -10.71 -13.64 3.82
N LYS A 21 -9.41 -13.44 3.53
CA LYS A 21 -8.34 -13.79 4.46
C LYS A 21 -8.13 -12.65 5.46
N GLY A 22 -7.67 -13.02 6.67
CA GLY A 22 -7.39 -12.04 7.71
C GLY A 22 -6.40 -10.99 7.23
N VAL A 23 -6.87 -9.75 7.13
CA VAL A 23 -6.04 -8.57 6.87
C VAL A 23 -5.82 -7.80 8.17
N ARG A 24 -4.73 -7.03 8.21
CA ARG A 24 -4.42 -6.14 9.32
C ARG A 24 -5.54 -5.09 9.45
N LYS A 25 -6.27 -5.12 10.59
CA LYS A 25 -7.44 -4.26 10.86
C LYS A 25 -7.07 -2.77 10.97
N ASP A 26 -5.81 -2.52 11.29
CA ASP A 26 -5.24 -1.22 11.64
C ASP A 26 -4.69 -0.45 10.45
N GLU A 27 -4.71 -1.02 9.24
CA GLU A 27 -3.93 -0.46 8.14
C GLU A 27 -4.68 -0.27 6.82
N TYR A 28 -5.92 -0.71 6.55
CA TYR A 28 -6.66 -0.34 5.30
C TYR A 28 -8.18 -0.27 5.47
N ASP A 29 -8.83 0.78 4.96
CA ASP A 29 -10.24 0.68 4.55
C ASP A 29 -10.27 0.16 3.11
N PHE A 30 -10.17 -1.17 2.98
CA PHE A 30 -10.14 -1.82 1.67
C PHE A 30 -11.45 -1.63 0.89
N GLU A 31 -12.57 -1.36 1.55
CA GLU A 31 -13.83 -1.07 0.86
C GLU A 31 -13.85 0.34 0.25
N ASP A 32 -13.35 1.36 0.96
CA ASP A 32 -13.15 2.71 0.41
C ASP A 32 -12.21 2.67 -0.80
N ILE A 33 -11.07 1.97 -0.67
CA ILE A 33 -10.10 1.81 -1.77
C ILE A 33 -10.75 1.09 -2.96
N ARG A 34 -11.43 -0.04 -2.73
CA ARG A 34 -12.09 -0.84 -3.78
C ARG A 34 -13.14 -0.05 -4.55
N ARG A 35 -13.82 0.92 -3.91
CA ARG A 35 -14.85 1.75 -4.53
C ARG A 35 -14.31 2.94 -5.32
N GLY A 36 -13.07 3.36 -5.09
CA GLY A 36 -12.46 4.46 -5.85
C GLY A 36 -11.71 4.01 -7.10
N LYS A 37 -10.97 4.95 -7.68
CA LYS A 37 -10.15 4.69 -8.87
C LYS A 37 -8.78 4.18 -8.44
N CYS A 38 -8.51 2.91 -8.70
CA CYS A 38 -7.23 2.30 -8.35
C CYS A 38 -6.24 2.38 -9.51
N TYR A 39 -5.00 2.71 -9.17
CA TYR A 39 -3.86 2.79 -10.04
C TYR A 39 -2.71 1.95 -9.48
N ILE A 40 -1.83 1.53 -10.38
CA ILE A 40 -0.49 1.04 -10.03
C ILE A 40 0.52 1.72 -10.95
N SER A 41 1.75 1.91 -10.50
CA SER A 41 2.84 2.33 -11.38
C SER A 41 3.33 1.15 -12.22
N LYS A 42 3.98 1.43 -13.36
CA LYS A 42 4.59 0.37 -14.19
C LYS A 42 5.63 -0.45 -13.43
N ILE A 43 6.33 0.14 -12.45
CA ILE A 43 7.27 -0.58 -11.58
C ILE A 43 6.53 -1.57 -10.66
N THR A 44 5.39 -1.19 -10.11
CA THR A 44 4.52 -2.06 -9.29
C THR A 44 4.00 -3.25 -10.10
N GLU A 45 3.63 -3.06 -11.37
CA GLU A 45 3.25 -4.17 -12.26
C GLU A 45 4.38 -5.22 -12.37
N LEU A 46 5.62 -4.78 -12.59
CA LEU A 46 6.77 -5.67 -12.67
C LEU A 46 7.06 -6.37 -11.34
N GLU A 47 6.90 -5.66 -10.22
CA GLU A 47 7.05 -6.21 -8.88
C GLU A 47 6.00 -7.29 -8.58
N ILE A 48 4.74 -7.09 -8.95
CA ILE A 48 3.68 -8.12 -8.82
C ILE A 48 4.10 -9.41 -9.53
N LEU A 49 4.58 -9.31 -10.77
CA LEU A 49 5.06 -10.47 -11.53
C LEU A 49 6.29 -11.11 -10.88
N SER A 50 7.22 -10.30 -10.37
CA SER A 50 8.40 -10.75 -9.63
C SER A 50 8.02 -11.52 -8.37
N VAL A 51 7.06 -11.01 -7.59
CA VAL A 51 6.56 -11.65 -6.36
C VAL A 51 5.89 -12.99 -6.68
N ILE A 52 5.05 -13.06 -7.72
CA ILE A 52 4.48 -14.34 -8.17
C ILE A 52 5.60 -15.32 -8.57
N GLY A 53 6.64 -14.84 -9.26
CA GLY A 53 7.82 -15.63 -9.61
C GLY A 53 8.58 -16.15 -8.38
N LYS A 54 8.76 -15.30 -7.35
CA LYS A 54 9.38 -15.66 -6.07
C LYS A 54 8.62 -16.80 -5.41
N TYR A 55 7.30 -16.67 -5.25
CA TYR A 55 6.48 -17.74 -4.67
C TYR A 55 6.46 -19.01 -5.53
N GLY A 56 6.52 -18.87 -6.85
CA GLY A 56 6.61 -20.01 -7.78
C GLY A 56 7.93 -20.79 -7.69
N ARG A 57 9.03 -20.16 -7.29
CA ARG A 57 10.31 -20.84 -7.03
C ARG A 57 10.40 -21.40 -5.61
N GLY A 58 9.64 -20.83 -4.68
CA GLY A 58 9.79 -21.10 -3.25
C GLY A 58 11.12 -20.58 -2.70
N GLU A 59 11.37 -20.89 -1.44
CA GLU A 59 12.64 -20.59 -0.78
C GLU A 59 13.17 -21.90 -0.19
N GLN A 60 14.45 -22.20 -0.42
CA GLN A 60 15.08 -23.38 0.17
C GLN A 60 15.30 -23.16 1.67
N GLU A 61 15.11 -24.23 2.43
CA GLU A 61 15.51 -24.26 3.83
C GLU A 61 17.03 -24.28 3.96
N GLN A 62 17.57 -23.47 4.86
CA GLN A 62 19.01 -23.42 5.08
C GLN A 62 19.37 -22.85 6.45
N TRP A 63 20.49 -23.31 6.99
CA TRP A 63 21.15 -22.68 8.13
C TRP A 63 21.93 -21.47 7.67
N GLN A 64 21.58 -20.30 8.19
CA GLN A 64 22.28 -19.05 7.89
C GLN A 64 23.11 -18.58 9.08
N LYS A 65 24.30 -18.03 8.80
CA LYS A 65 25.09 -17.36 9.84
C LYS A 65 24.37 -16.09 10.27
N CYS A 66 24.28 -15.87 11.57
CA CYS A 66 23.74 -14.62 12.08
C CYS A 66 24.69 -13.46 11.71
N SER A 67 24.16 -12.43 11.04
CA SER A 67 24.93 -11.24 10.65
C SER A 67 24.81 -10.10 11.65
N ARG A 68 24.10 -10.29 12.77
CA ARG A 68 23.89 -9.26 13.79
C ARG A 68 25.18 -8.97 14.57
N GLN A 69 25.39 -7.70 14.89
CA GLN A 69 26.39 -7.25 15.85
C GLN A 69 25.84 -7.41 17.27
N ILE A 70 26.64 -7.93 18.20
CA ILE A 70 26.21 -8.27 19.57
C ILE A 70 26.65 -7.25 20.63
N ASP A 71 27.56 -6.34 20.28
CA ASP A 71 28.05 -5.29 21.17
C ASP A 71 28.46 -4.03 20.37
N GLN A 72 28.91 -2.97 21.06
CA GLN A 72 29.30 -1.71 20.41
C GLN A 72 30.66 -1.80 19.69
N ASP A 73 31.47 -2.82 19.99
CA ASP A 73 32.83 -2.98 19.45
C ASP A 73 32.85 -3.62 18.05
N GLY A 74 31.69 -3.97 17.50
CA GLY A 74 31.60 -4.57 16.17
C GLY A 74 31.61 -6.09 16.18
N ASN A 75 31.61 -6.75 17.35
CA ASN A 75 31.66 -8.20 17.40
C ASN A 75 30.39 -8.79 16.79
N LYS A 76 30.57 -9.72 15.85
CA LYS A 76 29.46 -10.37 15.16
C LYS A 76 29.01 -11.61 15.91
N CYS A 77 27.71 -11.88 15.86
CA CYS A 77 27.14 -13.11 16.35
C CYS A 77 27.76 -14.31 15.62
N THR A 78 28.28 -15.28 16.38
CA THR A 78 28.88 -16.51 15.85
C THR A 78 27.88 -17.64 15.63
N HIS A 79 26.65 -17.46 16.12
CA HIS A 79 25.58 -18.45 16.00
C HIS A 79 24.97 -18.50 14.60
N ARG A 80 24.21 -19.57 14.34
CA ARG A 80 23.40 -19.74 13.14
C ARG A 80 21.93 -19.78 13.51
N TYR A 81 21.07 -19.36 12.59
CA TYR A 81 19.63 -19.56 12.69
C TYR A 81 19.15 -20.41 11.52
N TYR A 82 18.08 -21.18 11.76
CA TYR A 82 17.45 -21.98 10.73
C TYR A 82 16.40 -21.13 10.02
N GLN A 83 16.61 -20.86 8.73
CA GLN A 83 15.60 -20.26 7.89
C GLN A 83 14.73 -21.39 7.34
N LYS A 84 13.48 -21.45 7.82
CA LYS A 84 12.48 -22.35 7.26
C LYS A 84 12.22 -21.96 5.81
N GLY A 85 12.37 -22.91 4.89
CA GLY A 85 12.05 -22.71 3.49
C GLY A 85 10.55 -22.50 3.27
N MET A 86 10.21 -21.94 2.11
CA MET A 86 8.83 -21.83 1.64
C MET A 86 8.61 -22.80 0.49
N LYS A 87 7.60 -23.68 0.63
CA LYS A 87 7.23 -24.57 -0.47
C LYS A 87 6.82 -23.75 -1.70
N PRO A 88 7.33 -24.08 -2.89
CA PRO A 88 6.95 -23.39 -4.11
C PRO A 88 5.45 -23.51 -4.39
N TRP A 89 4.85 -22.45 -4.93
CA TRP A 89 3.52 -22.55 -5.53
C TRP A 89 3.57 -23.48 -6.74
N ASN A 90 2.55 -24.32 -6.88
CA ASN A 90 2.44 -25.15 -8.08
C ASN A 90 2.14 -24.29 -9.31
N LYS A 91 2.43 -24.83 -10.50
CA LYS A 91 2.25 -24.13 -11.78
C LYS A 91 0.83 -23.58 -11.97
N ARG A 92 -0.20 -24.31 -11.52
CA ARG A 92 -1.60 -23.89 -11.67
C ARG A 92 -1.89 -22.63 -10.86
N VAL A 93 -1.42 -22.55 -9.62
CA VAL A 93 -1.57 -21.37 -8.76
C VAL A 93 -0.85 -20.17 -9.37
N CYS A 94 0.40 -20.35 -9.84
CA CYS A 94 1.14 -19.28 -10.50
C CYS A 94 0.41 -18.76 -11.75
N MET A 95 -0.13 -19.66 -12.59
CA MET A 95 -0.90 -19.26 -13.78
C MET A 95 -2.19 -18.54 -13.41
N ALA A 96 -2.93 -19.02 -12.41
CA ALA A 96 -4.14 -18.38 -11.94
C ALA A 96 -3.88 -16.97 -11.39
N MET A 97 -2.84 -16.79 -10.59
CA MET A 97 -2.47 -15.47 -10.05
C MET A 97 -2.02 -14.50 -11.14
N ARG A 98 -1.24 -14.95 -12.13
CA ARG A 98 -0.87 -14.10 -13.28
C ARG A 98 -2.09 -13.71 -14.09
N LYS A 99 -3.01 -14.66 -14.34
CA LYS A 99 -4.25 -14.41 -15.06
C LYS A 99 -5.09 -13.37 -14.30
N LEU A 100 -5.27 -13.53 -12.99
CA LEU A 100 -6.01 -12.58 -12.17
C LEU A 100 -5.39 -11.18 -12.20
N ALA A 101 -4.07 -11.07 -11.99
CA ALA A 101 -3.39 -9.78 -12.05
C ALA A 101 -3.57 -9.12 -13.43
N LYS A 102 -3.43 -9.90 -14.50
CA LYS A 102 -3.66 -9.43 -15.87
C LYS A 102 -5.09 -8.93 -16.09
N GLU A 103 -6.10 -9.68 -15.65
CA GLU A 103 -7.51 -9.27 -15.75
C GLU A 103 -7.79 -7.98 -14.96
N MET A 104 -7.16 -7.78 -13.80
CA MET A 104 -7.26 -6.53 -13.04
C MET A 104 -6.64 -5.34 -13.78
N ILE A 105 -5.45 -5.54 -14.34
CA ILE A 105 -4.68 -4.54 -15.10
C ILE A 105 -5.38 -4.16 -16.42
N GLU A 106 -5.98 -5.13 -17.11
CA GLU A 106 -6.73 -4.91 -18.35
C GLU A 106 -8.16 -4.38 -18.08
N GLY A 107 -8.55 -4.24 -16.81
CA GLY A 107 -9.87 -3.74 -16.40
C GLY A 107 -11.03 -4.71 -16.67
N THR A 108 -10.73 -5.97 -17.01
CA THR A 108 -11.72 -7.02 -17.29
C THR A 108 -12.15 -7.78 -16.03
N SER A 109 -11.39 -7.65 -14.93
CA SER A 109 -11.74 -8.25 -13.65
C SER A 109 -12.99 -7.60 -13.02
N PRO A 110 -13.95 -8.40 -12.53
CA PRO A 110 -15.15 -7.88 -11.87
C PRO A 110 -14.92 -7.47 -10.41
N ILE A 111 -13.79 -7.85 -9.81
CA ILE A 111 -13.54 -7.63 -8.37
C ILE A 111 -12.68 -6.41 -8.06
N LEU A 112 -11.76 -6.05 -8.97
CA LEU A 112 -10.89 -4.88 -8.86
C LEU A 112 -10.41 -4.50 -10.26
N LYS A 113 -10.52 -3.22 -10.61
CA LYS A 113 -9.98 -2.67 -11.86
C LYS A 113 -8.81 -1.76 -11.54
N LEU A 114 -7.70 -1.96 -12.22
CA LEU A 114 -6.48 -1.16 -12.06
C LEU A 114 -6.19 -0.41 -13.35
N ASN A 115 -5.68 0.81 -13.21
CA ASN A 115 -5.09 1.57 -14.32
C ASN A 115 -3.58 1.63 -14.09
N VAL A 116 -2.79 1.30 -15.12
CA VAL A 116 -1.33 1.36 -15.03
C VAL A 116 -0.86 2.74 -15.45
N LEU A 117 -0.06 3.39 -14.60
CA LEU A 117 0.62 4.64 -14.91
C LEU A 117 2.03 4.32 -15.43
N ASP A 118 2.31 4.79 -16.64
CA ASP A 118 3.64 4.65 -17.25
C ASP A 118 4.69 5.48 -16.49
N ILE A 119 5.95 5.10 -16.68
CA ILE A 119 7.10 5.81 -16.10
C ILE A 119 7.83 6.48 -17.25
N ASP A 120 7.81 7.81 -17.26
CA ASP A 120 8.53 8.64 -18.21
C ASP A 120 9.73 9.35 -17.55
N SER A 121 10.43 10.16 -18.32
CA SER A 121 11.57 10.93 -17.85
C SER A 121 11.22 11.93 -16.74
N GLU A 122 10.00 12.47 -16.72
CA GLU A 122 9.58 13.44 -15.71
C GLU A 122 9.45 12.75 -14.34
N ILE A 123 8.84 11.57 -14.31
CA ILE A 123 8.75 10.73 -13.11
C ILE A 123 10.15 10.32 -12.64
N ILE A 124 11.05 9.91 -13.54
CA ILE A 124 12.42 9.54 -13.17
C ILE A 124 13.17 10.72 -12.54
N ASN A 125 13.14 11.90 -13.17
CA ASN A 125 13.79 13.09 -12.64
C ASN A 125 13.20 13.49 -11.27
N ARG A 126 11.88 13.38 -11.10
CA ARG A 126 11.23 13.66 -9.82
C ARG A 126 11.62 12.63 -8.74
N ALA A 127 11.78 11.37 -9.12
CA ALA A 127 12.23 10.30 -8.23
C ALA A 127 13.68 10.52 -7.78
N GLU A 128 14.59 10.98 -8.65
CA GLU A 128 15.95 11.36 -8.26
C GLU A 128 15.95 12.48 -7.20
N GLY A 129 15.11 13.50 -7.37
CA GLY A 129 14.92 14.53 -6.35
C GLY A 129 14.37 13.97 -5.04
N PHE A 130 13.39 13.06 -5.12
CA PHE A 130 12.81 12.40 -3.94
C PHE A 130 13.83 11.53 -3.19
N MET A 131 14.77 10.89 -3.91
CA MET A 131 15.83 10.07 -3.32
C MET A 131 16.74 10.83 -2.34
N MET A 132 16.76 12.16 -2.36
CA MET A 132 17.49 12.95 -1.36
C MET A 132 17.03 12.66 0.08
N HIS A 133 15.76 12.28 0.26
CA HIS A 133 15.21 11.85 1.55
C HIS A 133 15.74 10.50 2.05
N ALA A 134 16.35 9.69 1.18
CA ALA A 134 16.88 8.36 1.53
C ALA A 134 18.07 8.43 2.50
N THR A 135 18.70 9.61 2.62
CA THR A 135 19.73 9.89 3.64
C THR A 135 19.16 9.85 5.07
N LYS A 136 17.86 10.11 5.23
CA LYS A 136 17.17 10.20 6.52
C LYS A 136 16.19 9.04 6.75
N TYR A 137 15.51 8.58 5.69
CA TYR A 137 14.49 7.54 5.77
C TYR A 137 14.90 6.32 4.94
N LYS A 138 14.64 5.12 5.46
CA LYS A 138 15.10 3.85 4.87
C LYS A 138 14.15 3.32 3.77
N PHE A 139 14.03 4.03 2.66
CA PHE A 139 13.29 3.57 1.47
C PHE A 139 14.25 3.38 0.28
N GLY A 140 13.82 2.62 -0.73
CA GLY A 140 14.60 2.29 -1.94
C GLY A 140 14.22 3.13 -3.17
N SER A 141 14.95 2.92 -4.27
CA SER A 141 14.70 3.65 -5.53
C SER A 141 13.31 3.36 -6.14
N GLN A 142 12.79 2.16 -5.98
CA GLN A 142 11.45 1.81 -6.46
C GLN A 142 10.36 2.57 -5.68
N ASP A 143 10.52 2.71 -4.37
CA ASP A 143 9.63 3.52 -3.52
C ASP A 143 9.63 4.99 -3.97
N ALA A 144 10.80 5.53 -4.32
CA ALA A 144 10.93 6.89 -4.84
C ALA A 144 10.19 7.08 -6.18
N ILE A 145 10.25 6.07 -7.06
CA ILE A 145 9.49 6.08 -8.32
C ILE A 145 7.99 6.07 -8.03
N ILE A 146 7.51 5.24 -7.10
CA ILE A 146 6.08 5.20 -6.72
C ILE A 146 5.63 6.57 -6.19
N ALA A 147 6.41 7.18 -5.29
CA ALA A 147 6.12 8.51 -4.76
C ALA A 147 6.11 9.57 -5.88
N ALA A 148 7.12 9.58 -6.76
CA ALA A 148 7.19 10.50 -7.89
C ALA A 148 6.01 10.32 -8.86
N THR A 149 5.61 9.09 -9.17
CA THR A 149 4.43 8.80 -9.99
C THR A 149 3.18 9.44 -9.39
N ALA A 150 2.98 9.31 -8.08
CA ALA A 150 1.85 9.94 -7.40
C ALA A 150 1.89 11.47 -7.51
N ILE A 151 3.06 12.08 -7.27
CA ILE A 151 3.23 13.53 -7.32
C ILE A 151 2.87 14.08 -8.71
N ILE A 152 3.44 13.49 -9.77
CA ILE A 152 3.25 13.96 -11.15
C ILE A 152 1.79 13.78 -11.62
N ASN A 153 1.11 12.74 -11.14
CA ASN A 153 -0.27 12.43 -11.53
C ASN A 153 -1.33 12.98 -10.56
N SER A 154 -0.92 13.73 -9.53
CA SER A 154 -1.82 14.34 -8.55
C SER A 154 -2.06 15.80 -8.89
N THR A 155 -3.33 16.25 -8.81
CA THR A 155 -3.69 17.68 -8.87
C THR A 155 -4.44 18.09 -7.61
N GLU A 156 -4.61 19.40 -7.38
CA GLU A 156 -5.37 19.90 -6.22
C GLU A 156 -6.85 19.45 -6.26
N GLU A 157 -7.46 19.42 -7.44
CA GLU A 157 -8.85 18.99 -7.63
C GLU A 157 -9.00 17.46 -7.60
N CYS A 158 -7.94 16.75 -7.98
CA CYS A 158 -7.92 15.31 -8.15
C CYS A 158 -6.70 14.68 -7.44
N PRO A 159 -6.60 14.77 -6.11
CA PRO A 159 -5.43 14.27 -5.39
C PRO A 159 -5.28 12.76 -5.54
N MET A 160 -4.04 12.32 -5.72
CA MET A 160 -3.67 10.90 -5.78
C MET A 160 -3.09 10.44 -4.46
N TRP A 161 -3.71 9.44 -3.88
CA TRP A 161 -3.36 8.94 -2.55
C TRP A 161 -2.51 7.68 -2.67
N VAL A 162 -1.26 7.73 -2.20
CA VAL A 162 -0.42 6.53 -2.11
C VAL A 162 -0.93 5.62 -0.99
N VAL A 163 -1.10 4.34 -1.30
CA VAL A 163 -1.53 3.29 -0.39
C VAL A 163 -0.36 2.34 -0.15
N THR A 164 0.22 2.40 1.05
CA THR A 164 1.41 1.60 1.42
C THR A 164 1.48 1.34 2.93
N SER A 165 1.99 0.17 3.31
CA SER A 165 2.32 -0.14 4.70
C SER A 165 3.73 0.33 5.10
N ASP A 166 4.59 0.73 4.15
CA ASP A 166 5.98 1.08 4.41
C ASP A 166 6.12 2.37 5.24
N LYS A 167 6.64 2.23 6.46
CA LYS A 167 6.78 3.34 7.41
C LYS A 167 7.86 4.36 7.00
N ALA A 168 8.93 3.92 6.35
CA ALA A 168 10.01 4.79 5.91
C ALA A 168 9.57 5.63 4.72
N LEU A 169 8.88 5.03 3.74
CA LEU A 169 8.29 5.73 2.62
C LEU A 169 7.26 6.76 3.09
N LYS A 170 6.35 6.39 4.01
CA LYS A 170 5.40 7.33 4.63
C LYS A 170 6.07 8.54 5.26
N ALA A 171 7.19 8.34 5.98
CA ALA A 171 7.92 9.44 6.60
C ALA A 171 8.55 10.38 5.57
N ALA A 172 9.07 9.84 4.46
CA ALA A 172 9.60 10.63 3.36
C ALA A 172 8.49 11.43 2.63
N MET A 173 7.38 10.78 2.28
CA MET A 173 6.23 11.43 1.64
C MET A 173 5.66 12.57 2.50
N LYS A 174 5.57 12.36 3.83
CA LYS A 174 5.15 13.41 4.76
C LYS A 174 6.08 14.62 4.77
N ALA A 175 7.39 14.40 4.62
CA ALA A 175 8.37 15.50 4.57
C ALA A 175 8.27 16.34 3.28
N GLU A 176 7.73 15.76 2.21
CA GLU A 176 7.41 16.41 0.94
C GLU A 176 6.01 17.03 0.89
N GLY A 177 5.25 16.96 1.98
CA GLY A 177 3.86 17.46 2.02
C GLY A 177 2.89 16.65 1.16
N MET A 178 3.24 15.42 0.78
CA MET A 178 2.36 14.57 -0.01
C MET A 178 1.16 14.09 0.79
N GLU A 179 0.03 13.98 0.13
CA GLU A 179 -1.14 13.25 0.64
C GLU A 179 -0.93 11.74 0.45
N PHE A 180 -1.04 10.99 1.55
CA PHE A 180 -1.01 9.52 1.54
C PHE A 180 -2.02 9.02 2.56
N ILE A 181 -2.59 7.86 2.31
CA ILE A 181 -3.54 7.28 3.27
C ILE A 181 -2.75 6.41 4.22
N VAL A 182 -2.84 6.77 5.50
CA VAL A 182 -2.61 5.85 6.61
C VAL A 182 -3.98 5.36 7.02
N PRO A 183 -4.33 4.13 6.68
CA PRO A 183 -5.69 3.73 6.95
C PRO A 183 -5.87 3.33 8.42
N GLY A 184 -7.12 3.32 8.87
CA GLY A 184 -7.47 3.19 10.30
C GLY A 184 -7.51 4.51 11.08
N VAL A 185 -7.08 5.64 10.48
CA VAL A 185 -7.34 6.98 11.05
C VAL A 185 -8.50 7.59 10.29
N SER A 186 -9.71 7.44 10.82
CA SER A 186 -10.82 8.29 10.42
C SER A 186 -10.41 9.74 10.67
N GLN A 187 -10.19 10.53 9.61
CA GLN A 187 -10.27 11.99 9.74
C GLN A 187 -11.75 12.34 9.91
N VAL A 188 -12.30 12.04 11.08
CA VAL A 188 -13.41 12.83 11.59
C VAL A 188 -12.74 14.11 12.08
N SER A 189 -12.82 15.18 11.29
CA SER A 189 -12.60 16.51 11.84
C SER A 189 -13.55 16.66 13.03
N GLN A 190 -12.99 16.88 14.21
CA GLN A 190 -13.76 17.04 15.45
C GLN A 190 -14.67 18.28 15.49
N SER A 191 -14.97 18.91 14.36
CA SER A 191 -15.80 20.11 14.30
C SER A 191 -17.27 19.85 13.98
N ASN A 192 -17.67 18.66 13.50
CA ASN A 192 -19.03 18.49 12.92
C ASN A 192 -19.95 17.50 13.66
N ILE A 193 -19.53 16.91 14.79
CA ILE A 193 -20.41 16.02 15.58
C ILE A 193 -21.32 16.81 16.54
N GLN A 194 -20.91 18.01 16.96
CA GLN A 194 -21.71 18.85 17.86
C GLN A 194 -23.01 19.32 17.19
N THR A 195 -22.98 19.65 15.89
CA THR A 195 -24.14 20.16 15.14
C THR A 195 -25.22 19.10 14.88
N TYR A 196 -24.84 17.82 14.83
CA TYR A 196 -25.80 16.71 14.63
C TYR A 196 -26.50 16.28 15.93
N ILE A 197 -25.84 16.47 17.07
CA ILE A 197 -26.42 16.13 18.38
C ILE A 197 -27.40 17.22 18.83
N GLU A 198 -27.14 18.49 18.53
CA GLU A 198 -28.01 19.62 18.89
C GLU A 198 -29.28 19.70 18.03
N SER A 199 -29.27 19.18 16.80
CA SER A 199 -30.45 19.16 15.92
C SER A 199 -31.38 17.96 16.14
N SER A 200 -30.96 16.96 16.93
CA SER A 200 -31.71 15.72 17.14
C SER A 200 -32.47 15.67 18.47
N ASN A 201 -32.33 16.69 19.33
CA ASN A 201 -32.98 16.76 20.65
C ASN A 201 -34.20 17.69 20.71
N ASP A 202 -34.66 18.24 19.59
CA ASP A 202 -35.75 19.23 19.57
C ASP A 202 -37.08 18.69 19.04
N VAL A 203 -37.40 17.42 19.34
CA VAL A 203 -38.75 16.87 19.10
C VAL A 203 -39.20 15.98 20.26
N THR A 204 -39.46 16.56 21.43
CA THR A 204 -40.49 16.03 22.35
C THR A 204 -41.09 17.14 23.22
N SER A 205 -41.89 18.02 22.64
CA SER A 205 -42.97 18.68 23.37
C SER A 205 -43.98 19.33 22.43
N SER A 206 -45.11 18.69 22.22
CA SER A 206 -46.37 19.40 21.94
C SER A 206 -47.47 18.79 22.80
N PRO A 207 -48.20 19.61 23.58
CA PRO A 207 -49.21 19.15 24.50
C PRO A 207 -50.65 19.30 23.94
N SER A 208 -51.57 18.56 24.56
CA SER A 208 -52.98 18.90 24.81
C SER A 208 -54.06 18.66 23.73
N THR A 209 -55.02 17.80 24.13
CA THR A 209 -56.49 17.95 24.07
C THR A 209 -57.19 18.44 22.80
N LEU A 210 -58.08 17.59 22.29
CA LEU A 210 -59.55 17.79 22.30
C LEU A 210 -60.24 16.42 22.46
#